data_AF-A0A9X1RN14-F1
#
_entry.id   AF-A0A9X1RN14-F1
#
_cell.length_a   1.000
_cell.length_b   1.000
_cell.length_c   1.000
_cell.angle_alpha   90.00
_cell.angle_beta   90.00
_cell.angle_gamma   90.00
#
_symmetry.space_group_name_H-M   'P 1'
#
loop_
_entity.id
_entity.type
_entity.pdbx_description
1 polymer ?
#
loop_
_entity_poly.entity_id
_entity_poly.type
_entity_poly.pdbx_seq_one_letter_code
_entity_poly.pdbx_strand_id
1 'polypeptide(L)' 'MSVKAMLAKLLESELAARGVNSLAPSDCEEIVERLIERLTDLELSLAANKINGES' A
#
# COMPACT_ATOMS: atom_id res chain seq x y z
N MET A 1 -7.32 15.63 3.68
CA MET A 1 -6.15 14.88 3.17
C MET A 1 -6.40 13.41 3.51
N SER A 2 -6.56 12.52 2.52
CA SER A 2 -6.82 11.10 2.79
C SER A 2 -5.52 10.39 3.19
N VAL A 3 -5.63 9.27 3.92
CA VAL A 3 -4.48 8.42 4.28
C VAL A 3 -3.75 7.94 3.02
N LYS A 4 -4.49 7.57 1.96
CA LYS A 4 -3.92 7.21 0.65
C LYS A 4 -3.04 8.33 0.08
N ALA A 5 -3.54 9.57 0.05
CA ALA A 5 -2.78 10.70 -0.48
C ALA A 5 -1.54 11.02 0.37
N MET A 6 -1.61 10.81 1.70
CA MET A 6 -0.45 10.96 2.58
C MET A 6 0.62 9.90 2.31
N LEU A 7 0.21 8.64 2.14
CA LEU A 7 1.09 7.53 1.82
C LEU A 7 1.73 7.70 0.43
N ALA A 8 0.98 8.19 -0.56
CA ALA A 8 1.52 8.45 -1.90
C ALA A 8 2.63 9.50 -1.87
N LYS A 9 2.45 10.58 -1.10
CA LYS A 9 3.50 11.60 -0.89
C LYS A 9 4.72 11.06 -0.15
N LEU A 10 4.51 10.19 0.84
CA LEU A 10 5.61 9.55 1.55
C LEU A 10 6.40 8.65 0.59
N LEU A 11 5.71 7.86 -0.23
CA LEU A 11 6.32 7.01 -1.24
C LEU A 11 7.13 7.84 -2.24
N GLU A 12 6.55 8.91 -2.77
CA GLU A 12 7.24 9.84 -3.67
C GLU A 12 8.55 10.38 -3.05
N SER A 13 8.48 10.85 -1.80
CA SER A 13 9.66 11.37 -1.07
C SER A 13 10.74 10.31 -0.86
N GLU A 14 10.36 9.09 -0.48
CA GLU A 14 11.29 7.98 -0.25
C GLU A 14 11.96 7.52 -1.56
N LEU A 15 11.22 7.49 -2.66
CA LEU A 15 11.75 7.16 -3.98
C LEU A 15 12.71 8.25 -4.47
N ALA A 16 12.34 9.53 -4.32
CA ALA A 16 13.21 10.65 -4.66
C ALA A 16 14.51 10.65 -3.86
N ALA A 17 14.45 10.34 -2.55
CA ALA A 17 15.62 10.19 -1.70
C ALA A 17 16.58 9.08 -2.16
N ARG A 18 16.09 8.11 -2.93
CA ARG A 18 16.88 7.02 -3.55
C ARG A 18 17.25 7.29 -5.01
N GLY A 19 16.98 8.50 -5.52
CA GLY A 19 17.25 8.90 -6.90
C GLY A 19 16.23 8.39 -7.92
N VAL A 20 15.09 7.83 -7.48
CA VAL A 20 14.01 7.37 -8.35
C VAL A 20 13.01 8.50 -8.54
N ASN A 21 13.21 9.28 -9.61
CA ASN A 21 12.39 10.45 -9.95
C ASN A 21 11.59 10.27 -11.25
N SER A 22 11.57 9.05 -11.82
CA SER A 22 10.91 8.76 -13.10
C SER A 22 9.41 8.56 -12.99
N LEU A 23 8.89 8.37 -11.77
CA LEU A 23 7.48 8.12 -11.53
C LEU A 23 6.75 9.44 -11.31
N ALA A 24 5.61 9.59 -11.97
CA ALA A 24 4.70 10.70 -11.75
C ALA A 24 3.99 10.53 -10.38
N PRO A 25 3.47 11.62 -9.79
CA PRO A 25 2.66 11.53 -8.57
C PRO A 25 1.48 10.55 -8.69
N SER A 26 0.84 10.48 -9.87
CA SER A 26 -0.23 9.52 -10.15
C SER A 26 0.23 8.07 -10.05
N ASP A 27 1.46 7.78 -10.47
CA ASP A 27 2.01 6.42 -10.37
C ASP A 27 2.17 6.04 -8.90
N CYS A 28 2.61 6.98 -8.05
CA CYS A 28 2.72 6.75 -6.60
C CYS A 28 1.35 6.51 -5.96
N GLU A 29 0.31 7.24 -6.40
CA GLU A 29 -1.07 7.02 -5.94
C GLU A 29 -1.61 5.64 -6.34
N GLU A 30 -1.36 5.19 -7.56
CA GLU A 30 -1.75 3.85 -8.03
C GLU A 30 -0.99 2.74 -7.30
N ILE A 31 0.31 2.93 -7.05
CA ILE A 31 1.12 1.96 -6.29
C ILE A 31 0.54 1.82 -4.87
N VAL A 32 0.25 2.93 -4.20
CA VAL A 32 -0.31 2.91 -2.84
C VAL A 32 -1.69 2.24 -2.82
N GLU A 33 -2.54 2.49 -3.82
CA GLU A 33 -3.84 1.81 -3.94
C GLU A 33 -3.68 0.29 -3.98
N ARG A 34 -2.85 -0.21 -4.89
CA ARG A 34 -2.60 -1.64 -5.04
C ARG A 34 -1.98 -2.27 -3.78
N LEU A 35 -1.15 -1.51 -3.05
CA LEU A 35 -0.56 -1.99 -1.80
C LEU A 35 -1.62 -2.11 -0.69
N ILE A 36 -2.53 -1.15 -0.58
CA ILE A 36 -3.63 -1.18 0.38
C ILE A 36 -4.55 -2.37 0.08
N GLU A 37 -4.97 -2.55 -1.17
CA GLU A 37 -5.82 -3.68 -1.58
C GLU A 37 -5.17 -5.02 -1.22
N ARG A 38 -3.90 -5.21 -1.58
CA ARG A 38 -3.16 -6.45 -1.26
C ARG A 38 -3.01 -6.69 0.24
N LEU A 39 -2.86 -5.63 1.03
CA LEU A 39 -2.77 -5.74 2.48
C LEU A 39 -4.13 -6.14 3.07
N THR A 40 -5.22 -5.53 2.60
CA THR A 40 -6.58 -5.89 3.00
C THR A 40 -6.90 -7.35 2.65
N ASP A 41 -6.55 -7.81 1.45
CA ASP A 41 -6.73 -9.21 1.04
C ASP A 41 -5.94 -10.18 1.94
N LEU A 42 -4.72 -9.79 2.33
CA LEU A 42 -3.89 -10.57 3.24
C LEU A 42 -4.51 -10.63 4.64
N GLU A 43 -4.97 -9.51 5.18
CA GLU A 43 -5.62 -9.44 6.50
C GLU A 43 -6.89 -10.30 6.53
N LEU A 44 -7.71 -10.26 5.48
CA LEU A 44 -8.90 -11.11 5.33
C LEU A 44 -8.54 -12.59 5.28
N SER A 45 -7.51 -12.94 4.50
CA SER A 45 -7.02 -14.32 4.39
C SER A 45 -6.49 -14.86 5.72
N LEU A 46 -5.74 -14.03 6.46
CA LEU A 46 -5.23 -14.38 7.79
C LEU A 46 -6.38 -14.54 8.80
N ALA A 47 -7.37 -13.66 8.77
CA ALA A 47 -8.55 -13.77 9.62
C ALA A 47 -9.35 -15.05 9.35
N ALA A 48 -9.57 -15.40 8.07
CA ALA A 48 -10.24 -16.63 7.68
C ALA A 48 -9.51 -17.89 8.20
N ASN A 49 -8.18 -17.90 8.09
CA ASN A 49 -7.37 -19.03 8.59
C ASN A 49 -7.38 -19.14 10.12
N LYS A 50 -7.47 -18.02 10.84
CA LYS A 50 -7.61 -18.03 12.31
C LYS A 50 -8.92 -18.66 12.75
N ILE A 51 -10.03 -18.38 12.05
CA ILE A 51 -11.35 -18.98 12.33
C ILE A 51 -11.33 -20.50 12.07
N ASN A 52 -10.55 -20.96 11.09
CA ASN A 52 -10.49 -22.37 10.70
C ASN A 52 -9.50 -23.22 11.52
N GLY A 53 -8.64 -22.60 12.34
CA GLY A 53 -7.62 -23.28 13.14
C GLY A 53 -8.01 -23.57 14.60
N GLU A 54 -9.23 -23.18 15.02
CA GLU A 54 -9.75 -23.34 16.39
C GLU A 54 -10.78 -24.49 16.51
N SER A 55 -10.80 -25.45 15.57
CA SER A 55 -11.66 -26.66 15.63
C SER A 55 -10.93 -27.90 16.11
#